data_AF-A0A3D2Z024-F1
#
_entry.id   AF-A0A3D2Z024-F1
#
_cell.length_a   1.000
_cell.length_b   1.000
_cell.length_c   1.000
_cell.angle_alpha   90.00
_cell.angle_beta   90.00
_cell.angle_gamma   90.00
#
_symmetry.space_group_name_H-M   'P 1'
#
loop_
_entity.id
_entity.type
_entity.pdbx_description
1 polymer ?
#
loop_
_entity_poly.entity_id
_entity_poly.type
_entity_poly.pdbx_seq_one_letter_code
_entity_poly.pdbx_strand_id
1 'polypeptide(L)'
;MNHSSRDACPTVCLRDPLTTAVVMSDYWAACFDLDGTLIDTEPVHLRAETSCLITLGIDTGSLRHERTFGKGIESGMKSLAETYELDYELVMATYMPLWKSGLLSDLTVLPGTRDILSWLKEHRVDGAGDIR
;
A
#
# COMPACT_ATOMS: atom_id res chain seq x y z
N MET A 1 -39.31 14.44 27.39
CA MET A 1 -40.21 14.44 26.22
C MET A 1 -39.79 15.61 25.35
N ASN A 2 -39.25 15.49 24.14
CA ASN A 2 -39.27 14.39 23.18
C ASN A 2 -37.96 14.34 22.38
N HIS A 3 -37.52 13.11 22.12
CA HIS A 3 -36.63 12.77 21.00
C HIS A 3 -37.32 13.16 19.68
N SER A 4 -36.57 13.74 18.73
CA SER A 4 -36.99 13.82 17.34
C SER A 4 -35.99 13.04 16.49
N SER A 5 -36.54 12.07 15.76
CA SER A 5 -35.87 11.04 14.98
C SER A 5 -34.86 11.57 13.97
N ARG A 6 -33.78 10.80 13.78
CA ARG A 6 -32.98 10.83 12.55
C ARG A 6 -33.77 10.07 11.49
N ASP A 7 -34.14 10.76 10.42
CA ASP A 7 -34.86 10.18 9.28
C ASP A 7 -34.00 9.11 8.59
N ALA A 8 -34.66 7.99 8.27
CA ALA A 8 -34.08 6.84 7.61
C ALA A 8 -33.81 7.14 6.12
N CYS A 9 -32.62 6.76 5.64
CA CYS A 9 -32.24 6.84 4.23
C CYS A 9 -33.07 5.83 3.39
N PRO A 10 -33.67 6.22 2.25
CA PRO A 10 -34.48 5.31 1.46
C PRO A 10 -33.60 4.34 0.66
N THR A 11 -33.69 3.05 0.97
CA THR A 11 -33.05 1.96 0.22
C THR A 11 -33.69 1.81 -1.16
N VAL A 12 -32.93 2.04 -2.23
CA VAL A 12 -33.33 1.65 -3.60
C VAL A 12 -32.98 0.18 -3.80
N CYS A 13 -33.99 -0.68 -3.81
CA CYS A 13 -33.84 -2.10 -4.13
C CYS A 13 -33.81 -2.30 -5.65
N LEU A 14 -32.62 -2.43 -6.25
CA LEU A 14 -32.48 -3.02 -7.58
C LEU A 14 -32.64 -4.54 -7.46
N ARG A 15 -33.72 -5.08 -8.05
CA ARG A 15 -34.02 -6.52 -8.02
C ARG A 15 -33.27 -7.23 -9.13
N ASP A 16 -32.27 -8.03 -8.76
CA ASP A 16 -31.72 -9.10 -9.59
C ASP A 16 -31.86 -10.42 -8.80
N PRO A 17 -32.47 -11.51 -9.32
CA PRO A 17 -32.92 -12.65 -8.50
C PRO A 17 -31.81 -13.60 -8.04
N LEU A 18 -30.54 -13.33 -8.35
CA LEU A 18 -29.41 -14.24 -8.05
C LEU A 18 -28.33 -13.63 -7.15
N THR A 19 -28.55 -12.41 -6.65
CA THR A 19 -27.52 -11.67 -5.92
C THR A 19 -27.85 -11.69 -4.44
N THR A 20 -26.96 -12.25 -3.63
CA THR A 20 -26.88 -12.00 -2.18
C THR A 20 -27.21 -10.53 -1.93
N ALA A 21 -28.18 -10.24 -1.07
CA ALA A 21 -28.58 -8.87 -0.78
C ALA A 21 -27.35 -8.09 -0.27
N VAL A 22 -26.68 -7.37 -1.17
CA VAL A 22 -25.66 -6.41 -0.82
C VAL A 22 -26.43 -5.27 -0.20
N VAL A 23 -26.37 -5.15 1.12
CA VAL A 23 -26.79 -3.94 1.80
C VAL A 23 -25.88 -2.84 1.26
N MET A 24 -26.38 -2.06 0.31
CA MET A 24 -25.71 -0.87 -0.19
C MET A 24 -25.72 0.15 0.93
N SER A 25 -24.69 0.12 1.77
CA SER A 25 -24.40 1.18 2.71
C SER A 25 -23.84 2.36 1.91
N ASP A 26 -24.41 3.55 2.11
CA ASP A 26 -23.82 4.78 1.60
C ASP A 26 -22.52 5.02 2.38
N TYR A 27 -21.38 4.85 1.72
CA TYR A 27 -20.07 5.17 2.29
C TYR A 27 -19.74 6.63 1.99
N TRP A 28 -19.49 7.42 3.04
CA TRP A 28 -19.17 8.84 2.90
C TRP A 28 -17.67 9.11 2.72
N ALA A 29 -16.82 8.12 2.99
CA ALA A 29 -15.37 8.24 2.86
C ALA A 29 -14.71 6.92 2.48
N ALA A 30 -13.54 7.02 1.84
CA ALA A 30 -12.66 5.89 1.54
C ALA A 30 -11.21 6.21 1.97
N CYS A 31 -10.58 5.25 2.62
CA CYS A 31 -9.17 5.32 3.01
C CYS A 31 -8.39 4.28 2.21
N PHE A 32 -7.33 4.72 1.55
CA PHE A 32 -6.43 3.87 0.78
C PHE A 32 -5.07 3.86 1.45
N ASP A 33 -4.47 2.68 1.54
CA ASP A 33 -3.02 2.60 1.70
C ASP A 33 -2.34 3.15 0.43
N LEU A 34 -1.07 3.51 0.54
CA LEU A 34 -0.31 4.08 -0.58
C LEU A 34 0.47 2.99 -1.31
N ASP A 35 1.40 2.36 -0.60
CA ASP A 35 2.35 1.39 -1.12
C ASP A 35 1.65 0.09 -1.50
N GLY A 36 1.81 -0.35 -2.76
CA GLY A 36 1.17 -1.56 -3.27
C GLY A 36 -0.35 -1.46 -3.44
N THR A 37 -0.96 -0.30 -3.14
CA THR A 37 -2.41 -0.04 -3.33
C THR A 37 -2.66 1.03 -4.39
N LEU A 38 -2.07 2.22 -4.23
CA LEU A 38 -2.20 3.31 -5.21
C LEU A 38 -0.94 3.43 -6.08
N ILE A 39 0.22 3.16 -5.50
CA ILE A 39 1.53 3.26 -6.14
C ILE A 39 2.20 1.89 -6.11
N ASP A 40 2.79 1.51 -7.24
CA ASP A 40 3.60 0.29 -7.35
C ASP A 40 5.02 0.56 -6.83
N THR A 41 5.23 0.25 -5.55
CA THR A 41 6.53 0.46 -4.88
C THR A 41 7.34 -0.82 -4.71
N GLU A 42 6.76 -1.98 -5.04
CA GLU A 42 7.42 -3.27 -4.95
C GLU A 42 8.68 -3.36 -5.82
N PRO A 43 8.67 -2.97 -7.11
CA PRO A 43 9.87 -3.06 -7.95
C PRO A 43 11.04 -2.23 -7.43
N VAL A 44 10.74 -1.06 -6.85
CA VAL A 44 11.75 -0.18 -6.25
C VAL A 44 12.37 -0.86 -5.02
N HIS A 45 11.52 -1.47 -4.20
CA HIS A 45 11.95 -2.17 -2.98
C HIS A 45 12.85 -3.35 -3.32
N LEU A 46 12.42 -4.20 -4.27
CA LEU A 46 13.18 -5.37 -4.71
C LEU A 46 14.55 -4.98 -5.28
N ARG A 47 14.64 -3.90 -6.06
CA ARG A 47 15.92 -3.39 -6.57
C ARG A 47 16.82 -2.90 -5.44
N ALA A 48 16.31 -2.09 -4.52
CA ALA A 48 17.08 -1.57 -3.40
C ALA A 48 17.60 -2.69 -2.50
N GLU A 49 16.76 -3.69 -2.19
CA GLU A 49 17.14 -4.87 -1.41
C GLU A 49 18.21 -5.70 -2.12
N THR A 50 18.00 -6.03 -3.41
CA THR A 50 18.95 -6.80 -4.20
C THR A 50 20.31 -6.09 -4.27
N SER A 51 20.32 -4.79 -4.54
CA SER A 51 21.55 -4.00 -4.58
C SER A 51 22.22 -3.88 -3.21
N CYS A 52 21.45 -3.79 -2.12
CA CYS A 52 21.98 -3.81 -0.76
C CYS A 52 22.72 -5.12 -0.49
N LEU A 53 22.09 -6.27 -0.76
CA LEU A 53 22.68 -7.59 -0.55
C LEU A 53 23.96 -7.78 -1.40
N ILE A 54 23.93 -7.39 -2.68
CA ILE A 54 25.13 -7.43 -3.55
C ILE A 54 26.25 -6.57 -2.97
N THR A 55 25.93 -5.35 -2.51
CA THR A 55 26.92 -4.42 -1.93
C THR A 55 27.56 -4.99 -0.67
N LEU A 56 26.81 -5.77 0.10
CA LEU A 56 27.28 -6.46 1.30
C LEU A 56 27.94 -7.82 1.03
N GLY A 57 28.17 -8.16 -0.25
CA GLY A 57 28.87 -9.36 -0.66
C GLY A 57 28.02 -10.64 -0.68
N ILE A 58 26.70 -10.50 -0.60
CA ILE A 58 25.77 -11.64 -0.69
C ILE A 58 25.46 -11.93 -2.16
N ASP A 59 25.62 -13.19 -2.55
CA ASP A 59 25.19 -13.68 -3.87
C ASP A 59 23.65 -13.80 -3.91
N THR A 60 23.04 -13.03 -4.81
CA THR A 60 21.58 -12.98 -4.97
C THR A 60 21.03 -14.04 -5.92
N GLY A 61 21.88 -14.86 -6.56
CA GLY A 61 21.48 -15.95 -7.45
C GLY A 61 20.63 -17.05 -6.79
N SER A 62 20.60 -17.10 -5.46
CA SER A 62 19.65 -17.91 -4.69
C SER A 62 19.22 -17.18 -3.41
N LEU A 63 18.36 -16.16 -3.54
CA LEU A 63 17.77 -15.51 -2.38
C LEU A 63 17.09 -16.56 -1.48
N ARG A 64 17.41 -16.54 -0.19
CA ARG A 64 16.96 -17.53 0.81
C ARG A 64 15.98 -16.97 1.82
N HIS A 65 15.71 -15.66 1.75
CA HIS A 65 14.82 -14.98 2.67
C HIS A 65 13.40 -14.93 2.12
N GLU A 66 12.43 -14.83 3.01
CA GLU A 66 11.05 -14.55 2.64
C GLU A 66 10.89 -13.11 2.15
N ARG A 67 9.84 -12.87 1.36
CA ARG A 67 9.46 -11.51 0.95
C ARG A 67 9.38 -10.56 2.14
N THR A 68 10.04 -9.42 2.01
CA THR A 68 10.16 -8.33 2.99
C THR A 68 9.18 -7.18 2.71
N PHE A 69 8.74 -7.04 1.46
CA PHE A 69 7.71 -6.08 1.06
C PHE A 69 6.42 -6.25 1.87
N GLY A 70 5.87 -5.15 2.37
CA GLY A 70 4.67 -5.13 3.21
C GLY A 70 4.90 -5.39 4.71
N LYS A 71 6.13 -5.73 5.14
CA LYS A 71 6.47 -5.92 6.57
C LYS A 71 6.89 -4.61 7.27
N GLY A 72 7.03 -3.51 6.51
CA GLY A 72 7.68 -2.28 6.98
C GLY A 72 9.21 -2.36 6.89
N ILE A 73 9.88 -1.22 6.69
CA ILE A 73 11.32 -1.17 6.37
C ILE A 73 12.17 -1.79 7.48
N GLU A 74 12.00 -1.35 8.73
CA GLU A 74 12.83 -1.83 9.85
C GLU A 74 12.67 -3.34 10.06
N SER A 75 11.43 -3.84 10.05
CA SER A 75 11.17 -5.28 10.20
C SER A 75 11.76 -6.08 9.04
N GLY A 76 11.61 -5.60 7.79
CA GLY A 76 12.16 -6.25 6.61
C GLY A 76 13.68 -6.33 6.64
N MET A 77 14.35 -5.22 6.93
CA MET A 77 15.81 -5.15 6.97
C MET A 77 16.39 -5.92 8.15
N LYS A 78 15.68 -5.98 9.28
CA LYS A 78 16.05 -6.86 10.40
C LYS A 78 15.98 -8.34 10.00
N SER A 79 14.92 -8.76 9.30
CA SER A 79 14.82 -10.13 8.79
C SER A 79 15.92 -10.47 7.80
N LEU A 80 16.35 -9.54 6.94
CA LEU A 80 17.50 -9.73 6.07
C LEU A 80 18.79 -9.90 6.87
N ALA A 81 19.03 -9.02 7.83
CA ALA A 81 20.23 -9.07 8.67
C ALA A 81 20.33 -10.42 9.40
N GLU A 82 19.21 -10.90 9.96
CA GLU A 82 19.14 -12.21 10.62
C GLU A 82 19.36 -13.37 9.63
N THR A 83 18.75 -13.30 8.43
CA THR A 83 18.83 -14.40 7.44
C THR A 83 20.24 -14.58 6.88
N TYR A 84 20.98 -13.48 6.72
CA TYR A 84 22.31 -13.48 6.11
C TYR A 84 23.44 -13.29 7.11
N GLU A 85 23.14 -13.32 8.42
CA GLU A 85 24.11 -13.12 9.50
C GLU A 85 24.90 -11.80 9.37
N LEU A 86 24.21 -10.73 8.97
CA LEU A 86 24.77 -9.39 8.76
C LEU A 86 24.49 -8.47 9.95
N ASP A 87 25.29 -7.41 10.06
CA ASP A 87 25.02 -6.32 11.00
C ASP A 87 23.81 -5.49 10.52
N TYR A 88 22.80 -5.33 11.38
CA TYR A 88 21.55 -4.63 11.05
C TYR A 88 21.77 -3.15 10.69
N GLU A 89 22.64 -2.46 11.42
CA GLU A 89 22.91 -1.04 11.17
C GLU A 89 23.59 -0.86 9.80
N LEU A 90 24.50 -1.75 9.44
CA LEU A 90 25.13 -1.77 8.13
C LEU A 90 24.11 -2.06 7.00
N VAL A 91 23.18 -3.01 7.21
CA VAL A 91 22.09 -3.28 6.25
C VAL A 91 21.23 -2.03 6.05
N MET A 92 20.80 -1.39 7.14
CA MET A 92 19.99 -0.17 7.07
C MET A 92 20.72 0.99 6.40
N ALA A 93 21.99 1.22 6.77
CA ALA A 93 22.80 2.28 6.19
C ALA A 93 23.03 2.09 4.68
N THR A 94 23.09 0.84 4.22
CA THR A 94 23.28 0.48 2.81
C THR A 94 21.96 0.54 2.03
N TYR A 95 20.87 0.02 2.60
CA TYR A 95 19.55 -0.04 1.96
C TYR A 95 18.89 1.33 1.79
N MET A 96 18.91 2.18 2.84
CA MET A 96 18.10 3.39 2.87
C MET A 96 18.41 4.40 1.75
N PRO A 97 19.68 4.65 1.37
CA PRO A 97 19.99 5.50 0.22
C PRO A 97 19.45 4.95 -1.10
N LEU A 98 19.54 3.62 -1.31
CA LEU A 98 19.05 2.94 -2.52
C LEU A 98 17.53 3.06 -2.64
N TRP A 99 16.83 2.79 -1.54
CA TRP A 99 15.38 2.94 -1.44
C TRP A 99 14.93 4.38 -1.73
N LYS A 100 15.54 5.37 -1.06
CA LYS A 100 15.21 6.79 -1.25
C LYS A 100 15.47 7.24 -2.69
N SER A 101 16.58 6.80 -3.29
CA SER A 101 16.89 7.13 -4.69
C SER A 101 15.82 6.59 -5.62
N GLY A 102 15.41 5.32 -5.46
CA GLY A 102 14.43 4.70 -6.32
C GLY A 102 13.03 5.30 -6.17
N LEU A 103 12.64 5.74 -4.97
CA LEU A 103 11.37 6.45 -4.75
C LEU A 103 11.29 7.77 -5.53
N LEU A 104 12.42 8.43 -5.80
CA LEU A 104 12.43 9.71 -6.52
C LEU A 104 12.39 9.54 -8.04
N SER A 105 12.80 8.38 -8.57
CA SER A 105 12.98 8.21 -10.02
C SER A 105 11.93 7.29 -10.67
N ASP A 106 11.40 6.30 -9.95
CA ASP A 106 10.81 5.11 -10.59
C ASP A 106 9.39 4.75 -10.10
N LEU A 107 8.66 5.68 -9.48
CA LEU A 107 7.32 5.39 -8.99
C LEU A 107 6.28 5.37 -10.10
N THR A 108 5.53 4.27 -10.17
CA THR A 108 4.43 4.09 -11.12
C THR A 108 3.10 4.04 -10.36
N VAL A 109 2.10 4.74 -10.87
CA VAL A 109 0.73 4.66 -10.35
C VAL A 109 0.11 3.33 -10.80
N LEU A 110 -0.52 2.59 -9.88
CA LEU A 110 -1.16 1.32 -10.21
C LEU A 110 -2.35 1.51 -11.18
N PRO A 111 -2.62 0.53 -12.06
CA PRO A 111 -3.74 0.60 -12.98
C PRO A 111 -5.09 0.82 -12.26
N GLY A 112 -5.93 1.69 -12.79
CA GLY A 112 -7.24 2.02 -12.21
C GLY A 112 -7.21 3.00 -11.04
N THR A 113 -6.04 3.30 -10.44
CA THR A 113 -5.92 4.27 -9.34
C THR A 113 -6.45 5.65 -9.73
N ARG A 114 -6.10 6.15 -10.91
CA ARG A 114 -6.59 7.47 -11.38
C ARG A 114 -8.09 7.47 -11.61
N ASP A 115 -8.63 6.36 -12.11
CA ASP A 115 -10.04 6.23 -12.46
C ASP A 115 -10.90 6.17 -11.20
N ILE A 116 -10.51 5.34 -10.21
CA ILE A 116 -11.27 5.22 -8.97
C ILE A 116 -11.23 6.50 -8.14
N LEU A 117 -10.08 7.18 -8.06
CA LEU A 117 -9.97 8.44 -7.32
C LEU A 117 -10.79 9.55 -8.00
N SER A 118 -10.80 9.60 -9.33
CA SER A 118 -11.66 10.52 -10.09
C SER A 118 -13.14 10.23 -9.83
N TRP A 119 -13.53 8.96 -9.89
CA TRP A 119 -14.91 8.52 -9.64
C TRP A 119 -15.38 8.91 -8.22
N LEU A 120 -14.57 8.66 -7.20
CA LEU A 120 -14.91 9.00 -5.80
C LEU A 120 -15.08 10.51 -5.61
N LYS A 121 -14.20 11.31 -6.24
CA LYS A 121 -14.28 12.77 -6.21
C LYS A 121 -15.56 13.29 -6.86
N GLU A 122 -15.94 12.75 -8.01
CA GLU A 122 -17.18 13.12 -8.72
C GLU A 122 -18.43 12.77 -7.90
N HIS A 123 -18.37 11.70 -7.12
CA HIS A 123 -19.48 11.20 -6.30
C HIS A 123 -19.45 11.71 -4.85
N ARG A 124 -18.59 12.68 -4.53
CA ARG A 124 -18.47 13.32 -3.21
C ARG A 124 -18.23 12.33 -2.06
N VAL A 125 -17.47 11.28 -2.33
CA VAL A 125 -16.91 10.43 -1.28
C VAL A 125 -15.59 11.08 -0.86
N ASP A 126 -15.50 11.52 0.39
CA ASP A 126 -14.31 12.20 0.89
C ASP A 126 -13.13 11.22 0.90
N GLY A 127 -12.06 11.56 0.18
CA GLY A 127 -10.80 10.83 0.23
C GLY A 127 -9.94 11.32 1.39
N ALA A 128 -9.38 10.41 2.18
CA ALA A 128 -8.33 10.76 3.13
C ALA A 128 -7.04 11.08 2.36
N GLY A 129 -6.82 12.36 2.06
CA GLY A 129 -5.65 12.84 1.30
C GLY A 129 -5.65 14.32 0.93
N ASP A 130 -6.65 15.09 1.36
CA ASP A 130 -6.73 16.54 1.12
C ASP A 130 -5.76 17.28 2.05
N ILE A 131 -4.46 17.23 1.72
CA ILE A 131 -3.43 18.09 2.31
C ILE A 131 -3.56 19.45 1.62
N ARG A 132 -4.19 20.39 2.32
CA ARG A 132 -4.21 21.82 1.96
C ARG A 132 -2.82 22.42 2.04
#